data_AF-A0A6L9KNM6-F1
#
_entry.id   AF-A0A6L9KNM6-F1
#
_cell.length_a   1.000
_cell.length_b   1.000
_cell.length_c   1.000
_cell.angle_alpha   90.00
_cell.angle_beta   90.00
_cell.angle_gamma   90.00
#
_symmetry.space_group_name_H-M   'P 1'
#
loop_
_entity.id
_entity.type
_entity.pdbx_description
1 polymer ?
#
loop_
_entity_poly.entity_id
_entity_poly.type
_entity_poly.pdbx_seq_one_letter_code
_entity_poly.pdbx_strand_id
1 'polypeptide(L)'
;MFSVSFLKFPSLVICVLLLTSCGTQYRPLTTEQMKAIDNSAETKLAIAQERMKTLRLEISNIGYSEEKATEYINARCEFLRESEYLYSDYASVPCYVKTAFLREPKVDYINRANATLIQNFKDPESVKFRNISLSLVDVPIVCGEVNGKNSYGGYTGFKKYYATDTKDFGGVDDGSGRFSTIWDRYCQK
;
A
#
# COMPACT_ATOMS: atom_id res chain seq x y z
N MET A 1 72.13 21.27 36.97
CA MET A 1 70.67 21.12 37.04
C MET A 1 70.24 20.16 35.96
N PHE A 2 70.02 18.90 36.34
CA PHE A 2 69.61 17.81 35.47
C PHE A 2 68.17 17.43 35.79
N SER A 3 67.52 16.86 34.76
CA SER A 3 66.32 16.01 34.82
C SER A 3 64.97 16.71 34.75
N VAL A 4 64.27 16.51 33.63
CA VAL A 4 62.85 16.17 33.65
C VAL A 4 62.66 14.96 32.73
N SER A 5 62.14 13.90 33.35
CA SER A 5 61.90 12.58 32.78
C SER A 5 60.70 12.58 31.83
N PHE A 6 60.86 11.94 30.67
CA PHE A 6 59.75 11.48 29.84
C PHE A 6 59.14 10.21 30.44
N LEU A 7 57.84 10.21 30.67
CA LEU A 7 57.07 9.01 30.95
C LEU A 7 55.67 9.17 30.34
N LYS A 8 55.17 8.06 29.77
CA LYS A 8 53.78 7.75 29.34
C LYS A 8 53.40 8.20 27.91
N PHE A 9 52.85 7.41 26.98
CA PHE A 9 52.24 6.06 26.93
C PHE A 9 52.27 5.57 25.45
N PRO A 10 52.51 4.28 25.11
CA PRO A 10 52.24 3.73 23.79
C PRO A 10 51.01 2.82 23.85
N SER A 11 49.84 3.29 23.44
CA SER A 11 48.68 2.42 23.12
C SER A 11 47.58 3.25 22.44
N LEU A 12 47.77 3.59 21.17
CA LEU A 12 46.70 4.08 20.29
C LEU A 12 47.16 4.11 18.82
N VAL A 13 47.70 2.99 18.33
CA VAL A 13 48.06 2.84 16.89
C VAL A 13 47.45 1.57 16.27
N ILE A 14 46.55 0.88 16.98
CA ILE A 14 45.87 -0.32 16.45
C ILE A 14 44.35 -0.18 16.67
N CYS A 15 43.73 0.78 15.98
CA CYS A 15 42.27 0.78 15.79
C CYS A 15 41.77 1.68 14.63
N VAL A 16 42.65 2.16 13.75
CA VAL A 16 42.25 3.09 12.65
C VAL A 16 42.46 2.49 11.25
N LEU A 17 42.75 1.19 11.13
CA LEU A 17 42.99 0.53 9.83
C LEU A 17 41.97 -0.57 9.45
N LEU A 18 40.75 -0.54 10.01
CA LEU A 18 39.67 -1.46 9.60
C LEU A 18 38.29 -0.77 9.43
N LEU A 19 38.25 0.48 8.96
CA LEU A 19 36.99 1.17 8.62
C LEU A 19 37.00 1.86 7.24
N THR A 20 37.84 1.41 6.30
CA THR A 20 37.93 2.01 4.94
C THR A 20 37.66 1.01 3.81
N SER A 21 36.75 0.05 3.99
CA SER A 21 36.26 -0.76 2.87
C SER A 21 34.80 -1.18 3.03
N CYS A 22 33.90 -0.19 3.07
CA CYS A 22 32.55 -0.41 2.55
C CYS A 22 32.02 0.89 1.92
N GLY A 23 32.80 1.44 0.98
CA GLY A 23 32.23 2.34 -0.01
C GLY A 23 31.53 1.46 -1.05
N THR A 24 30.21 1.28 -0.92
CA THR A 24 29.42 0.67 -1.99
C THR A 24 29.54 1.59 -3.21
N GLN A 25 30.32 1.16 -4.20
CA GLN A 25 30.50 1.89 -5.44
C GLN A 25 29.15 1.87 -6.18
N TYR A 26 28.39 2.96 -6.10
CA TYR A 26 27.17 3.14 -6.88
C TYR A 26 27.54 3.17 -8.36
N ARG A 27 27.27 2.06 -9.07
CA ARG A 27 27.37 1.99 -10.52
C ARG A 27 25.97 2.25 -11.09
N PRO A 28 25.75 3.34 -11.84
CA PRO A 28 24.47 3.54 -12.52
C PRO A 28 24.27 2.40 -13.53
N LEU A 29 23.05 1.86 -13.57
CA LEU A 29 22.65 0.82 -14.52
C LEU A 29 22.76 1.34 -15.96
N THR A 30 23.21 0.50 -16.88
CA THR A 30 23.23 0.85 -18.31
C THR A 30 21.82 0.85 -18.90
N THR A 31 21.60 1.57 -20.00
CA THR A 31 20.30 1.61 -20.69
C THR A 31 19.78 0.23 -21.08
N GLU A 32 20.66 -0.70 -21.44
CA GLU A 32 20.29 -2.09 -21.73
C GLU A 32 19.89 -2.86 -20.46
N GLN A 33 20.58 -2.63 -19.35
CA GLN A 33 20.20 -3.21 -18.05
C GLN A 33 18.86 -2.64 -17.57
N MET A 34 18.64 -1.33 -17.73
CA MET A 34 17.36 -0.69 -17.42
C MET A 34 16.23 -1.29 -18.27
N LYS A 35 16.42 -1.43 -19.59
CA LYS A 35 15.42 -2.03 -20.50
C LYS A 35 15.17 -3.52 -20.23
N ALA A 36 16.19 -4.27 -19.84
CA ALA A 36 16.05 -5.67 -19.45
C ALA A 36 15.32 -5.82 -18.10
N ILE A 37 15.53 -4.88 -17.18
CA ILE A 37 14.80 -4.81 -15.92
C ILE A 37 13.34 -4.40 -16.16
N ASP A 38 13.07 -3.43 -17.04
CA ASP A 38 11.71 -3.02 -17.42
C ASP A 38 10.92 -4.20 -18.01
N ASN A 39 11.50 -4.91 -18.99
CA ASN A 39 10.89 -6.12 -19.56
C ASN A 39 10.69 -7.23 -18.52
N SER A 40 11.61 -7.36 -17.56
CA SER A 40 11.51 -8.33 -16.46
C SER A 40 10.38 -7.97 -15.49
N ALA A 41 10.23 -6.69 -15.16
CA ALA A 41 9.19 -6.20 -14.26
C ALA A 41 7.80 -6.33 -14.90
N GLU A 42 7.63 -5.98 -16.18
CA GLU A 42 6.36 -6.18 -16.90
C GLU A 42 5.95 -7.65 -16.94
N THR A 43 6.92 -8.54 -17.17
CA THR A 43 6.68 -10.00 -17.17
C THR A 43 6.24 -10.49 -15.79
N LYS A 44 6.92 -10.06 -14.71
CA LYS A 44 6.54 -10.41 -13.33
C LYS A 44 5.16 -9.88 -12.97
N LEU A 45 4.83 -8.67 -13.41
CA LEU A 45 3.52 -8.04 -13.22
C LEU A 45 2.41 -8.91 -13.85
N ALA A 46 2.58 -9.31 -15.11
CA ALA A 46 1.63 -10.15 -15.83
C ALA A 46 1.46 -11.53 -15.16
N ILE A 47 2.56 -12.16 -14.74
CA ILE A 47 2.54 -13.45 -14.03
C ILE A 47 1.76 -13.33 -12.71
N ALA A 48 2.02 -12.27 -11.94
CA ALA A 48 1.35 -12.06 -10.66
C ALA A 48 -0.16 -11.81 -10.84
N GLN A 49 -0.57 -11.07 -11.89
CA GLN A 49 -1.99 -10.89 -12.24
C GLN A 49 -2.69 -12.21 -12.59
N GLU A 50 -2.09 -13.04 -13.44
CA GLU A 50 -2.67 -14.33 -13.81
C GLU A 50 -2.74 -15.29 -12.61
N ARG A 51 -1.73 -15.27 -11.74
CA ARG A 51 -1.74 -16.02 -10.48
C ARG A 51 -2.88 -15.59 -9.57
N MET A 52 -3.10 -14.28 -9.42
CA MET A 52 -4.22 -13.74 -8.64
C MET A 52 -5.59 -14.13 -9.21
N LYS A 53 -5.77 -14.08 -10.54
CA LYS A 53 -7.03 -14.52 -11.20
C LYS A 53 -7.32 -15.99 -10.90
N THR A 54 -6.30 -16.83 -11.02
CA THR A 54 -6.41 -18.28 -10.77
C THR A 54 -6.78 -18.57 -9.33
N LEU A 55 -6.05 -18.01 -8.37
CA LEU A 55 -6.31 -18.18 -6.93
C LEU A 55 -7.70 -17.69 -6.53
N ARG A 56 -8.19 -16.62 -7.16
CA ARG A 56 -9.55 -16.12 -6.93
C ARG A 56 -10.62 -17.14 -7.35
N LEU A 57 -10.44 -17.80 -8.49
CA LEU A 57 -11.34 -18.85 -8.96
C LEU A 57 -11.26 -20.09 -8.05
N GLU A 58 -10.06 -20.47 -7.61
CA GLU A 58 -9.86 -21.58 -6.67
C GLU A 58 -10.58 -21.32 -5.34
N ILE A 59 -10.41 -20.13 -4.76
CA ILE A 59 -11.10 -19.71 -3.52
C ILE A 59 -12.62 -19.74 -3.71
N SER A 60 -13.12 -19.34 -4.88
CA SER A 60 -14.55 -19.38 -5.20
C SER A 60 -15.10 -20.80 -5.34
N ASN A 61 -14.30 -21.74 -5.84
CA ASN A 61 -14.75 -23.10 -6.18
C ASN A 61 -14.60 -24.08 -5.00
N ILE A 62 -13.49 -24.00 -4.27
CA ILE A 62 -13.11 -24.94 -3.21
C ILE A 62 -13.68 -24.50 -1.85
N GLY A 63 -14.12 -23.25 -1.76
CA GLY A 63 -14.44 -22.61 -0.49
C GLY A 63 -13.17 -22.08 0.19
N TYR A 64 -13.37 -21.41 1.32
CA TYR A 64 -12.31 -20.71 2.03
C TYR A 64 -11.22 -21.67 2.55
N SER A 65 -9.95 -21.40 2.22
CA SER A 65 -8.76 -22.01 2.83
C SER A 65 -7.78 -20.93 3.25
N GLU A 66 -7.27 -21.00 4.48
CA GLU A 66 -6.31 -20.04 5.03
C GLU A 66 -4.97 -20.06 4.27
N GLU A 67 -4.55 -21.23 3.81
CA GLU A 67 -3.35 -21.41 2.97
C GLU A 67 -3.51 -20.69 1.64
N LYS A 68 -4.65 -20.88 0.95
CA LYS A 68 -4.93 -20.25 -0.35
C LYS A 68 -5.16 -18.74 -0.24
N ALA A 69 -5.75 -18.28 0.86
CA ALA A 69 -5.88 -16.86 1.17
C ALA A 69 -4.51 -16.21 1.38
N THR A 70 -3.60 -16.90 2.08
CA THR A 70 -2.21 -16.44 2.28
C THR A 70 -1.43 -16.44 0.97
N GLU A 71 -1.60 -17.47 0.14
CA GLU A 71 -0.99 -17.52 -1.19
C GLU A 71 -1.46 -16.36 -2.08
N TYR A 72 -2.76 -16.05 -2.06
CA TYR A 72 -3.33 -14.90 -2.77
C TYR A 72 -2.76 -13.57 -2.26
N ILE A 73 -2.60 -13.40 -0.95
CA ILE A 73 -1.96 -12.21 -0.37
C ILE A 73 -0.53 -12.09 -0.88
N ASN A 74 0.27 -13.15 -0.79
CA ASN A 74 1.68 -13.08 -1.17
C ASN A 74 1.84 -12.79 -2.67
N ALA A 75 1.06 -13.45 -3.52
CA ALA A 75 1.04 -13.16 -4.96
C ALA A 75 0.62 -11.71 -5.26
N ARG A 76 -0.31 -11.17 -4.48
CA ARG A 76 -0.73 -9.77 -4.55
C ARG A 76 0.34 -8.80 -4.06
N CYS A 77 1.02 -9.11 -2.95
CA CYS A 77 2.13 -8.32 -2.43
C CYS A 77 3.26 -8.22 -3.47
N GLU A 78 3.53 -9.33 -4.17
CA GLU A 78 4.46 -9.38 -5.29
C GLU A 78 3.99 -8.50 -6.46
N PHE A 79 2.71 -8.63 -6.87
CA PHE A 79 2.11 -7.76 -7.89
C PHE A 79 2.27 -6.28 -7.55
N LEU A 80 1.90 -5.89 -6.32
CA LEU A 80 1.94 -4.49 -5.88
C LEU A 80 3.38 -3.96 -5.85
N ARG A 81 4.33 -4.74 -5.32
CA ARG A 81 5.76 -4.38 -5.28
C ARG A 81 6.36 -4.18 -6.67
N GLU A 82 6.03 -5.05 -7.63
CA GLU A 82 6.52 -4.92 -9.01
C GLU A 82 5.76 -3.82 -9.77
N SER A 83 4.49 -3.56 -9.44
CA SER A 83 3.71 -2.43 -10.00
C SER A 83 4.20 -1.08 -9.49
N GLU A 84 4.63 -0.99 -8.24
CA GLU A 84 5.23 0.20 -7.63
C GLU A 84 6.59 0.50 -8.25
N TYR A 85 7.36 -0.54 -8.57
CA TYR A 85 8.61 -0.43 -9.34
C TYR A 85 8.37 0.21 -10.72
N LEU A 86 7.27 -0.16 -11.40
CA LEU A 86 6.92 0.34 -12.72
C LEU A 86 6.15 1.67 -12.71
N TYR A 87 5.40 1.96 -11.65
CA TYR A 87 4.55 3.14 -11.55
C TYR A 87 4.59 3.74 -10.13
N SER A 88 5.32 4.85 -9.97
CA SER A 88 5.53 5.50 -8.66
C SER A 88 4.27 6.07 -8.01
N ASP A 89 3.18 6.28 -8.76
CA ASP A 89 1.93 6.84 -8.23
C ASP A 89 0.99 5.76 -7.63
N TYR A 90 1.27 4.47 -7.86
CA TYR A 90 0.47 3.33 -7.39
C TYR A 90 0.91 2.75 -6.04
N ALA A 91 1.98 3.30 -5.44
CA ALA A 91 2.54 2.96 -4.13
C ALA A 91 1.56 3.09 -2.94
N SER A 92 0.31 3.46 -3.19
CA SER A 92 -0.69 3.76 -2.17
C SER A 92 -1.57 2.57 -1.76
N VAL A 93 -1.40 1.42 -2.44
CA VAL A 93 -1.82 0.04 -2.15
C VAL A 93 -1.12 -0.71 -0.99
N PRO A 94 -1.39 -0.59 0.33
CA PRO A 94 -0.65 -1.44 1.26
C PRO A 94 -0.91 -2.92 0.98
N CYS A 95 0.17 -3.68 0.84
CA CYS A 95 0.13 -5.10 0.54
C CYS A 95 -0.60 -5.95 1.60
N TYR A 96 -0.76 -5.37 2.80
CA TYR A 96 -1.37 -5.98 3.96
C TYR A 96 -2.86 -5.65 4.15
N VAL A 97 -3.51 -4.90 3.24
CA VAL A 97 -4.98 -4.69 3.28
C VAL A 97 -5.63 -6.08 3.42
N LYS A 98 -6.19 -6.35 4.61
CA LYS A 98 -6.36 -7.71 5.13
C LYS A 98 -7.26 -8.53 4.21
N THR A 99 -6.97 -9.82 4.10
CA THR A 99 -7.90 -10.85 3.60
C THR A 99 -9.12 -11.07 4.49
N ALA A 100 -9.40 -10.19 5.46
CA ALA A 100 -10.63 -10.22 6.24
C ALA A 100 -11.87 -10.22 5.32
N PHE A 101 -11.76 -9.64 4.12
CA PHE A 101 -12.79 -9.72 3.10
C PHE A 101 -13.16 -11.15 2.65
N LEU A 102 -12.23 -12.12 2.70
CA LEU A 102 -12.48 -13.51 2.25
C LEU A 102 -13.21 -14.38 3.28
N ARG A 103 -13.32 -13.93 4.54
CA ARG A 103 -13.93 -14.71 5.64
C ARG A 103 -15.32 -14.22 6.04
N GLU A 104 -15.69 -13.01 5.64
CA GLU A 104 -16.79 -12.28 6.28
C GLU A 104 -17.88 -11.87 5.29
N PRO A 105 -19.12 -11.66 5.78
CA PRO A 105 -20.14 -10.99 5.01
C PRO A 105 -19.62 -9.69 4.40
N LYS A 106 -19.93 -9.46 3.12
CA LYS A 106 -19.63 -8.19 2.41
C LYS A 106 -20.00 -6.95 3.24
N VAL A 107 -21.08 -7.04 4.02
CA VAL A 107 -21.57 -5.98 4.90
C VAL A 107 -20.56 -5.63 5.99
N ASP A 108 -19.88 -6.60 6.60
CA ASP A 108 -18.94 -6.37 7.70
C ASP A 108 -17.67 -5.67 7.20
N TYR A 109 -17.18 -6.06 6.02
CA TYR A 109 -16.08 -5.36 5.36
C TYR A 109 -16.46 -3.91 5.05
N ILE A 110 -17.65 -3.69 4.49
CA ILE A 110 -18.15 -2.34 4.20
C ILE A 110 -18.20 -1.49 5.47
N ASN A 111 -18.70 -2.05 6.57
CA ASN A 111 -18.80 -1.37 7.84
C ASN A 111 -17.43 -0.97 8.38
N ARG A 112 -16.44 -1.86 8.36
CA ARG A 112 -15.07 -1.51 8.79
C ARG A 112 -14.42 -0.46 7.92
N ALA A 113 -14.53 -0.58 6.60
CA ALA A 113 -13.94 0.39 5.69
C ALA A 113 -14.54 1.79 5.89
N ASN A 114 -15.86 1.87 6.02
CA ASN A 114 -16.56 3.11 6.35
C ASN A 114 -16.14 3.64 7.73
N ALA A 115 -16.06 2.77 8.74
CA ALA A 115 -15.62 3.15 10.09
C ALA A 115 -14.18 3.69 10.10
N THR A 116 -13.31 3.17 9.25
CA THR A 116 -11.95 3.68 9.08
C THR A 116 -11.95 5.05 8.41
N LEU A 117 -12.76 5.26 7.37
CA LEU A 117 -12.86 6.54 6.66
C LEU A 117 -13.36 7.67 7.57
N ILE A 118 -14.42 7.43 8.36
CA ILE A 118 -15.06 8.49 9.15
C ILE A 118 -14.19 9.02 10.28
N GLN A 119 -13.12 8.32 10.67
CA GLN A 119 -12.20 8.79 11.72
C GLN A 119 -11.53 10.12 11.36
N ASN A 120 -11.50 10.49 10.08
CA ASN A 120 -10.96 11.76 9.60
C ASN A 120 -12.00 12.89 9.56
N PHE A 121 -13.28 12.61 9.86
CA PHE A 121 -14.36 13.60 9.85
C PHE A 121 -14.41 14.36 11.18
N LYS A 122 -14.93 15.60 11.13
CA LYS A 122 -15.09 16.44 12.33
C LYS A 122 -16.14 15.91 13.31
N ASP A 123 -17.21 15.34 12.78
CA ASP A 123 -18.29 14.70 13.53
C ASP A 123 -18.57 13.34 12.89
N PRO A 124 -17.83 12.28 13.27
CA PRO A 124 -17.95 10.94 12.68
C PRO A 124 -19.37 10.36 12.78
N GLU A 125 -20.08 10.61 13.88
CA GLU A 125 -21.45 10.12 14.13
C GLU A 125 -22.48 10.79 13.21
N SER A 126 -22.16 11.98 12.66
CA SER A 126 -23.03 12.65 11.70
C SER A 126 -22.94 12.11 10.28
N VAL A 127 -21.96 11.25 9.99
CA VAL A 127 -21.62 10.85 8.63
C VAL A 127 -22.72 9.97 8.03
N LYS A 128 -23.09 10.29 6.80
CA LYS A 128 -24.07 9.56 6.01
C LYS A 128 -23.41 9.01 4.75
N PHE A 129 -23.70 7.76 4.46
CA PHE A 129 -23.25 7.07 3.26
C PHE A 129 -24.43 6.77 2.33
N ARG A 130 -24.20 6.80 1.02
CA ARG A 130 -25.17 6.35 0.01
C ARG A 130 -24.46 5.80 -1.22
N ASN A 131 -25.21 5.12 -2.08
CA ASN A 131 -24.69 4.54 -3.34
C ASN A 131 -23.46 3.64 -3.13
N ILE A 132 -23.46 2.88 -2.03
CA ILE A 132 -22.34 2.06 -1.60
C ILE A 132 -22.22 0.83 -2.52
N SER A 133 -21.04 0.63 -3.09
CA SER A 133 -20.65 -0.57 -3.80
C SER A 133 -19.35 -1.12 -3.23
N LEU A 134 -19.12 -2.42 -3.45
CA LEU A 134 -17.84 -3.04 -3.16
C LEU A 134 -17.26 -3.48 -4.49
N SER A 135 -16.13 -2.89 -4.84
CA SER A 135 -15.29 -3.35 -5.95
C SER A 135 -14.33 -4.40 -5.45
N LEU A 136 -14.10 -5.39 -6.31
CA LEU A 136 -13.09 -6.43 -6.10
C LEU A 136 -12.06 -6.41 -7.23
N VAL A 137 -11.94 -5.31 -7.96
CA VAL A 137 -10.91 -5.14 -8.99
C VAL A 137 -9.59 -4.99 -8.26
N ASP A 138 -8.69 -5.95 -8.46
CA ASP A 138 -7.49 -6.15 -7.68
C ASP A 138 -7.79 -6.30 -6.17
N VAL A 139 -8.07 -5.23 -5.42
CA VAL A 139 -8.36 -5.15 -3.96
C VAL A 139 -9.87 -5.05 -3.68
N PRO A 140 -10.35 -5.52 -2.50
CA PRO A 140 -11.63 -5.07 -1.99
C PRO A 140 -11.55 -3.57 -1.66
N ILE A 141 -12.36 -2.76 -2.35
CA ILE A 141 -12.49 -1.32 -2.12
C ILE A 141 -13.97 -0.98 -2.04
N VAL A 142 -14.35 -0.31 -0.96
CA VAL A 142 -15.68 0.25 -0.82
C VAL A 142 -15.71 1.59 -1.55
N CYS A 143 -16.66 1.75 -2.45
CA CYS A 143 -16.89 2.99 -3.17
C CYS A 143 -18.30 3.50 -2.84
N GLY A 144 -18.50 4.81 -2.91
CA GLY A 144 -19.84 5.38 -2.78
C GLY A 144 -19.80 6.88 -2.65
N GLU A 145 -20.81 7.43 -1.97
CA GLU A 145 -20.86 8.84 -1.61
C GLU A 145 -21.00 9.01 -0.10
N VAL A 146 -20.30 10.01 0.43
CA VAL A 146 -20.24 10.35 1.85
C VAL A 146 -20.57 11.82 2.07
N ASN A 147 -21.26 12.12 3.16
CA ASN A 147 -21.54 13.48 3.60
C ASN A 147 -21.46 13.56 5.12
N GLY A 148 -20.75 14.53 5.66
CA GLY A 148 -20.62 14.75 7.10
C GLY A 148 -20.76 16.22 7.45
N LYS A 149 -21.07 16.52 8.71
CA LYS A 149 -21.18 17.92 9.16
C LYS A 149 -19.81 18.60 9.16
N ASN A 150 -19.80 19.87 8.77
CA ASN A 150 -18.65 20.76 8.94
C ASN A 150 -18.57 21.30 10.39
N SER A 151 -17.59 22.17 10.67
CA SER A 151 -17.40 22.79 11.98
C SER A 151 -18.57 23.68 12.44
N TYR A 152 -19.47 24.07 11.54
CA TYR A 152 -20.67 24.86 11.82
C TYR A 152 -21.92 23.98 11.99
N GLY A 153 -21.77 22.65 12.00
CA GLY A 153 -22.86 21.69 12.17
C GLY A 153 -23.72 21.44 10.92
N GLY A 154 -23.37 22.04 9.79
CA GLY A 154 -24.10 21.91 8.52
C GLY A 154 -23.53 20.84 7.59
N TYR A 155 -24.39 20.19 6.82
CA TYR A 155 -24.00 19.29 5.72
C TYR A 155 -23.68 20.12 4.46
N THR A 156 -22.61 19.78 3.76
CA THR A 156 -22.15 20.50 2.56
C THR A 156 -22.46 19.79 1.25
N GLY A 157 -22.99 18.57 1.32
CA GLY A 157 -23.35 17.77 0.16
C GLY A 157 -22.57 16.46 0.10
N PHE A 158 -23.10 15.53 -0.68
CA PHE A 158 -22.46 14.23 -0.87
C PHE A 158 -21.27 14.37 -1.82
N LYS A 159 -20.15 13.74 -1.44
CA LYS A 159 -18.93 13.62 -2.24
C LYS A 159 -18.61 12.16 -2.47
N LYS A 160 -17.99 11.85 -3.61
CA LYS A 160 -17.47 10.51 -3.88
C LYS A 160 -16.43 10.13 -2.82
N TYR A 161 -16.36 8.86 -2.45
CA TYR A 161 -15.32 8.32 -1.60
C TYR A 161 -14.93 6.91 -1.98
N TYR A 162 -13.71 6.53 -1.65
CA TYR A 162 -13.29 5.14 -1.60
C TYR A 162 -12.65 4.84 -0.23
N ALA A 163 -12.74 3.60 0.24
CA ALA A 163 -12.16 3.19 1.50
C ALA A 163 -11.83 1.69 1.54
N THR A 164 -10.82 1.33 2.32
CA THR A 164 -10.54 -0.03 2.79
C THR A 164 -10.65 -0.11 4.30
N ASP A 165 -10.51 -1.32 4.85
CA ASP A 165 -10.43 -1.53 6.29
C ASP A 165 -9.11 -1.03 6.93
N THR A 166 -8.22 -0.38 6.15
CA THR A 166 -6.99 0.24 6.63
C THR A 166 -7.01 1.76 6.42
N LYS A 167 -6.37 2.51 7.33
CA LYS A 167 -6.33 3.99 7.27
C LYS A 167 -5.50 4.52 6.11
N ASP A 168 -4.58 3.70 5.62
CA ASP A 168 -3.59 4.09 4.63
C ASP A 168 -4.19 4.21 3.22
N PHE A 169 -5.36 3.61 2.99
CA PHE A 169 -5.99 3.60 1.67
C PHE A 169 -7.49 3.90 1.71
N GLY A 170 -7.79 5.19 1.86
CA GLY A 170 -9.13 5.74 1.72
C GLY A 170 -9.07 7.24 1.42
N GLY A 171 -10.14 7.78 0.84
CA GLY A 171 -10.19 9.18 0.46
C GLY A 171 -11.59 9.65 0.12
N VAL A 172 -11.81 10.96 0.27
CA VAL A 172 -13.01 11.68 -0.18
C VAL A 172 -12.59 12.60 -1.31
N ASP A 173 -13.45 12.75 -2.31
CA ASP A 173 -13.18 13.57 -3.50
C ASP A 173 -12.79 15.01 -3.12
N ASP A 174 -11.52 15.29 -3.35
CA ASP A 174 -10.85 16.57 -3.18
C ASP A 174 -10.56 17.27 -4.51
N GLY A 175 -11.00 16.69 -5.63
CA GLY A 175 -10.70 17.17 -6.98
C GLY A 175 -9.29 16.85 -7.48
N SER A 176 -8.51 16.06 -6.74
CA SER A 176 -7.16 15.68 -7.16
C SER A 176 -7.16 14.65 -8.31
N GLY A 177 -6.13 14.72 -9.15
CA GLY A 177 -5.89 13.70 -10.18
C GLY A 177 -5.69 12.31 -9.57
N ARG A 178 -5.02 12.23 -8.40
CA ARG A 178 -4.84 10.99 -7.64
C ARG A 178 -6.17 10.34 -7.26
N PHE A 179 -7.12 11.12 -6.73
CA PHE A 179 -8.44 10.60 -6.41
C PHE A 179 -9.14 10.06 -7.67
N SER A 180 -9.10 10.83 -8.75
CA SER A 180 -9.73 10.47 -10.03
C SER A 180 -9.17 9.14 -10.59
N THR A 181 -7.84 8.96 -10.60
CA THR A 181 -7.20 7.72 -11.05
C THR A 181 -7.64 6.49 -10.26
N ILE A 182 -7.71 6.61 -8.93
CA ILE A 182 -8.14 5.50 -8.06
C ILE A 182 -9.64 5.20 -8.29
N TRP A 183 -10.46 6.25 -8.34
CA TRP A 183 -11.89 6.13 -8.60
C TRP A 183 -12.17 5.45 -9.94
N ASP A 184 -11.50 5.86 -11.01
CA ASP A 184 -11.74 5.33 -12.35
C ASP A 184 -11.31 3.87 -12.50
N ARG A 185 -10.26 3.46 -11.78
CA ARG A 185 -9.82 2.06 -11.80
C ARG A 185 -10.72 1.12 -11.00
N TYR A 186 -11.15 1.57 -9.82
CA TYR A 186 -11.76 0.67 -8.84
C TYR A 186 -13.26 0.89 -8.67
N CYS A 187 -13.75 2.12 -8.82
CA CYS A 187 -15.12 2.50 -8.46
C CYS A 187 -16.07 2.65 -9.64
N GLN A 188 -15.62 2.32 -10.86
CA GLN A 188 -16.50 2.21 -12.02
C GLN A 188 -17.36 0.94 -11.92
N LYS A 189 -18.62 1.04 -12.33
CA LYS A 189 -19.62 -0.04 -12.24
C LYS A 189 -19.45 -1.08 -13.33
#